data_AF-A0AAN6VMG4-F1
#
_entry.id   AF-A0AAN6VMG4-F1
#
_cell.length_a   1.000
_cell.length_b   1.000
_cell.length_c   1.000
_cell.angle_alpha   90.00
_cell.angle_beta   90.00
_cell.angle_gamma   90.00
#
_symmetry.space_group_name_H-M   'P 1'
#
loop_
_entity.id
_entity.type
_entity.pdbx_description
1 polymer ?
#
loop_
_entity_poly.entity_id
_entity_poly.type
_entity_poly.pdbx_seq_one_letter_code
_entity_poly.pdbx_strand_id
1 'polypeptide(L)'
;SSSSSSSSSGRWFISDRSGADPIAYALRYVGREAAAAAGVLAGSEEWKELRARMRRAVVVVCEAGAGVEGWLTDDGVRLMPEDLGEWVGFHDVFCEFLEAEGVPYEVLPAGVGGHGERVEWVVERWRGRWGRGRE
;
A
#
# COMPACT_ATOMS: atom_id res chain seq x y z
N SER A 1 -43.15 -2.98 18.56
CA SER A 1 -42.09 -2.09 18.07
C SER A 1 -40.77 -2.55 18.64
N SER A 2 -39.93 -3.19 17.83
CA SER A 2 -38.59 -3.63 18.26
C SER A 2 -37.59 -2.92 17.37
N SER A 3 -37.01 -1.84 17.88
CA SER A 3 -35.91 -1.13 17.22
C SER A 3 -34.61 -1.86 17.57
N SER A 4 -34.12 -2.70 16.66
CA SER A 4 -32.76 -3.22 16.72
C SER A 4 -31.81 -2.11 16.28
N SER A 5 -31.22 -1.41 17.25
CA SER A 5 -30.07 -0.54 17.03
C SER A 5 -28.88 -1.40 16.63
N SER A 6 -28.67 -1.57 15.32
CA SER A 6 -27.41 -2.07 14.79
C SER A 6 -26.34 -1.03 15.06
N SER A 7 -25.60 -1.19 16.15
CA SER A 7 -24.29 -0.57 16.27
C SER A 7 -23.46 -1.10 15.11
N SER A 8 -23.29 -0.32 14.05
CA SER A 8 -22.33 -0.60 13.00
C SER A 8 -20.95 -0.53 13.65
N SER A 9 -20.51 -1.65 14.23
CA SER A 9 -19.11 -1.84 14.56
C SER A 9 -18.34 -1.54 13.29
N GLY A 10 -17.62 -0.42 13.28
CA GLY A 10 -16.90 0.06 12.10
C GLY A 10 -16.02 -1.06 11.59
N ARG A 11 -16.41 -1.69 10.47
CA ARG A 11 -15.68 -2.80 9.88
C ARG A 11 -14.40 -2.22 9.28
N TRP A 12 -13.28 -2.55 9.90
CA TRP A 12 -11.96 -2.40 9.30
C TRP A 12 -11.61 -3.68 8.54
N PHE A 13 -10.76 -3.56 7.54
CA PHE A 13 -10.21 -4.68 6.80
C PHE A 13 -8.73 -4.42 6.53
N ILE A 14 -7.99 -5.49 6.24
CA ILE A 14 -6.61 -5.43 5.78
C ILE A 14 -6.63 -5.74 4.29
N SER A 15 -5.94 -4.93 3.50
CA SER A 15 -5.76 -5.16 2.06
C SER A 15 -4.30 -5.50 1.82
N ASP A 16 -4.02 -6.71 1.32
CA ASP A 16 -2.71 -7.05 0.76
C ASP A 16 -2.72 -6.73 -0.73
N ARG A 17 -1.84 -5.82 -1.13
CA ARG A 17 -1.92 -5.00 -2.35
C ARG A 17 -3.14 -4.08 -2.34
N SER A 18 -2.92 -2.87 -2.81
CA SER A 18 -3.93 -1.83 -3.00
C SER A 18 -4.26 -1.69 -4.48
N GLY A 19 -5.30 -0.94 -4.81
CA GLY A 19 -5.53 -0.57 -6.21
C GLY A 19 -4.47 0.37 -6.78
N ALA A 20 -3.48 0.82 -5.99
CA ALA A 20 -2.31 1.54 -6.48
C ALA A 20 -1.32 0.60 -7.18
N ASP A 21 -1.26 -0.67 -6.78
CA ASP A 21 -0.27 -1.63 -7.26
C ASP A 21 -0.35 -1.83 -8.79
N PRO A 22 -1.52 -2.09 -9.40
CA PRO A 22 -1.63 -2.19 -10.86
C PRO A 22 -1.19 -0.92 -11.61
N ILE A 23 -1.36 0.25 -10.99
CA ILE A 23 -0.98 1.54 -11.58
C ILE A 23 0.54 1.70 -11.56
N ALA A 24 1.18 1.41 -10.43
CA ALA A 24 2.63 1.43 -10.30
C ALA A 24 3.31 0.41 -11.23
N TYR A 25 2.75 -0.80 -11.34
CA TYR A 25 3.22 -1.79 -12.31
C TYR A 25 3.09 -1.31 -13.76
N ALA A 26 1.96 -0.69 -14.11
CA ALA A 26 1.79 -0.12 -15.45
C ALA A 26 2.86 0.95 -15.71
N LEU A 27 3.01 1.94 -14.81
CA LEU A 27 3.99 3.02 -14.91
C LEU A 27 5.42 2.50 -15.16
N ARG A 28 5.81 1.43 -14.46
CA ARG A 28 7.17 0.88 -14.52
C ARG A 28 7.44 0.02 -15.76
N TYR A 29 6.46 -0.74 -16.26
CA TYR A 29 6.68 -1.72 -17.34
C TYR A 29 6.32 -1.23 -18.75
N VAL A 30 5.42 -0.24 -18.92
CA VAL A 30 4.87 0.08 -20.26
C VAL A 30 5.36 1.42 -20.83
N GLY A 31 6.31 2.10 -20.16
CA GLY A 31 6.93 3.33 -20.68
C GLY A 31 5.93 4.47 -20.99
N ARG A 32 6.14 5.25 -22.06
CA ARG A 32 5.31 6.43 -22.39
C ARG A 32 3.82 6.13 -22.62
N GLU A 33 3.46 4.94 -23.10
CA GLU A 33 2.05 4.53 -23.22
C GLU A 33 1.42 4.20 -21.86
N ALA A 34 2.25 3.82 -20.88
CA ALA A 34 1.79 3.62 -19.51
C ALA A 34 1.38 4.90 -18.81
N ALA A 35 1.99 6.05 -19.12
CA ALA A 35 1.52 7.32 -18.55
C ALA A 35 0.07 7.61 -18.97
N ALA A 36 -0.33 7.22 -20.19
CA ALA A 36 -1.72 7.34 -20.65
C ALA A 36 -2.62 6.28 -19.99
N ALA A 37 -2.20 5.02 -19.89
CA ALA A 37 -2.98 3.97 -19.23
C ALA A 37 -3.11 4.18 -17.71
N ALA A 38 -2.03 4.55 -17.04
CA ALA A 38 -2.00 4.97 -15.65
C ALA A 38 -2.80 6.25 -15.44
N GLY A 39 -2.77 7.20 -16.38
CA GLY A 39 -3.64 8.37 -16.36
C GLY A 39 -5.13 8.01 -16.50
N VAL A 40 -5.48 7.02 -17.32
CA VAL A 40 -6.84 6.49 -17.41
C VAL A 40 -7.25 5.80 -16.11
N LEU A 41 -6.40 4.97 -15.53
CA LEU A 41 -6.65 4.29 -14.27
C LEU A 41 -6.76 5.28 -13.11
N ALA A 42 -5.84 6.24 -13.00
CA ALA A 42 -5.86 7.31 -12.00
C ALA A 42 -7.01 8.32 -12.24
N GLY A 43 -7.52 8.40 -13.47
CA GLY A 43 -8.69 9.21 -13.82
C GLY A 43 -10.04 8.54 -13.52
N SER A 44 -10.04 7.22 -13.30
CA SER A 44 -11.24 6.41 -13.09
C SER A 44 -11.99 6.75 -11.81
N GLU A 45 -13.31 6.53 -11.78
CA GLU A 45 -14.12 6.75 -10.58
C GLU A 45 -13.76 5.75 -9.48
N GLU A 46 -13.41 4.53 -9.86
CA GLU A 46 -12.95 3.46 -8.99
C GLU A 46 -11.69 3.87 -8.23
N TRP A 47 -10.70 4.46 -8.93
CA TRP A 47 -9.50 5.00 -8.28
C TRP A 47 -9.83 6.18 -7.37
N LYS A 48 -10.69 7.11 -7.78
CA LYS A 48 -11.06 8.26 -6.93
C LYS A 48 -11.69 7.80 -5.62
N GLU A 49 -12.60 6.84 -5.67
CA GLU A 49 -13.23 6.27 -4.48
C GLU A 49 -12.19 5.56 -3.59
N LEU A 50 -11.31 4.77 -4.20
CA LEU A 50 -10.27 4.04 -3.48
C LEU A 50 -9.25 4.99 -2.85
N ARG A 51 -8.74 5.98 -3.59
CA ARG A 51 -7.84 7.03 -3.13
C ARG A 51 -8.42 7.75 -1.92
N ALA A 52 -9.72 8.10 -1.95
CA ALA A 52 -10.38 8.75 -0.83
C ALA A 52 -10.41 7.86 0.42
N ARG A 53 -10.56 6.53 0.27
CA ARG A 53 -10.47 5.57 1.37
C ARG A 53 -9.04 5.40 1.86
N MET A 54 -8.07 5.24 0.95
CA MET A 54 -6.64 5.11 1.27
C MET A 54 -6.12 6.31 2.05
N ARG A 55 -6.56 7.53 1.69
CA ARG A 55 -6.26 8.77 2.44
C ARG A 55 -6.67 8.74 3.91
N ARG A 56 -7.67 7.94 4.26
CA ARG A 56 -8.12 7.76 5.65
C ARG A 56 -7.51 6.52 6.30
N ALA A 57 -6.99 5.58 5.52
CA ALA A 57 -6.37 4.35 6.00
C ALA A 57 -4.95 4.55 6.54
N VAL A 58 -4.40 3.53 7.19
CA VAL A 58 -2.95 3.38 7.34
C VAL A 58 -2.46 2.64 6.12
N VAL A 59 -1.68 3.32 5.27
CA VAL A 59 -1.00 2.72 4.13
C VAL A 59 0.44 2.47 4.54
N VAL A 60 0.89 1.23 4.40
CA VAL A 60 2.26 0.82 4.73
C VAL A 60 2.92 0.34 3.44
N VAL A 61 4.08 0.92 3.14
CA VAL A 61 4.95 0.49 2.04
C VAL A 61 6.14 -0.22 2.66
N CYS A 62 6.39 -1.46 2.27
CA CYS A 62 7.61 -2.15 2.67
C CYS A 62 8.79 -1.56 1.89
N GLU A 63 9.83 -1.14 2.59
CA GLU A 63 11.07 -0.69 1.95
C GLU A 63 11.67 -1.83 1.10
N ALA A 64 12.04 -1.49 -0.13
CA ALA A 64 12.88 -2.36 -0.95
C ALA A 64 14.34 -1.97 -0.74
N GLY A 65 15.23 -2.93 -0.46
CA GLY A 65 16.61 -2.61 -0.14
C GLY A 65 17.45 -3.79 0.35
N ALA A 66 18.70 -3.53 0.67
CA ALA A 66 19.57 -4.52 1.30
C ALA A 66 19.03 -4.87 2.70
N GLY A 67 18.93 -6.16 3.03
CA GLY A 67 18.39 -6.66 4.30
C GLY A 67 16.99 -7.27 4.21
N VAL A 68 16.32 -7.18 3.05
CA VAL A 68 15.01 -7.79 2.80
C VAL A 68 15.04 -8.92 1.77
N GLU A 69 16.23 -9.44 1.43
CA GLU A 69 16.42 -10.53 0.47
C GLU A 69 15.68 -11.80 0.90
N GLY A 70 15.52 -12.02 2.21
CA GLY A 70 14.75 -13.12 2.77
C GLY A 70 13.23 -12.90 2.80
N TRP A 71 12.73 -11.73 2.38
CA TRP A 71 11.29 -11.43 2.37
C TRP A 71 10.62 -11.89 1.08
N LEU A 72 11.39 -11.96 -0.01
CA LEU A 72 10.92 -12.46 -1.29
C LEU A 72 11.34 -13.92 -1.45
N THR A 73 10.35 -14.80 -1.46
CA THR A 73 10.52 -16.18 -1.92
C THR A 73 9.84 -16.29 -3.26
N ASP A 74 10.58 -16.73 -4.28
CA ASP A 74 9.99 -17.08 -5.57
C ASP A 74 9.07 -18.29 -5.36
N ASP A 75 7.76 -18.02 -5.38
CA ASP A 75 6.71 -19.01 -5.24
C ASP A 75 6.14 -19.44 -6.61
N GLY A 76 6.77 -19.00 -7.71
CA GLY A 76 6.34 -19.25 -9.08
C GLY A 76 5.10 -18.46 -9.51
N VAL A 77 4.57 -17.58 -8.65
CA VAL A 77 3.37 -16.78 -8.90
C VAL A 77 3.70 -15.28 -8.91
N ARG A 78 4.64 -14.84 -8.07
CA ARG A 78 5.06 -13.44 -8.00
C ARG A 78 6.06 -13.11 -9.09
N LEU A 79 5.86 -11.95 -9.73
CA LEU A 79 6.92 -11.33 -10.52
C LEU A 79 8.05 -10.95 -9.56
N MET A 80 9.14 -11.70 -9.65
CA MET A 80 10.35 -11.43 -8.90
C MET A 80 11.16 -10.35 -9.63
N PRO A 81 11.63 -9.31 -8.94
CA PRO A 81 12.57 -8.38 -9.53
C PRO A 81 13.85 -9.14 -9.94
N GLU A 82 14.41 -8.80 -11.09
CA GLU A 82 15.63 -9.40 -11.65
C GLU A 82 16.84 -9.13 -10.74
N ASP A 83 16.86 -7.94 -10.11
CA ASP A 83 17.88 -7.56 -9.15
C ASP A 83 17.36 -6.56 -8.10
N LEU A 84 18.21 -6.26 -7.11
CA LEU A 84 17.90 -5.32 -6.04
C LEU A 84 17.61 -3.91 -6.56
N GLY A 85 18.26 -3.49 -7.64
CA GLY A 85 18.05 -2.18 -8.25
C GLY A 85 16.68 -2.06 -8.90
N GLU A 86 16.20 -3.13 -9.54
CA GLU A 86 14.83 -3.17 -10.07
C GLU A 86 13.81 -3.08 -8.93
N TRP A 87 14.05 -3.79 -7.83
CA TRP A 87 13.16 -3.76 -6.67
C TRP A 87 13.08 -2.38 -6.01
N VAL A 88 14.24 -1.73 -5.82
CA VAL A 88 14.31 -0.35 -5.34
C VAL A 88 13.58 0.59 -6.30
N GLY A 89 13.74 0.40 -7.62
CA GLY A 89 13.00 1.18 -8.60
C GLY A 89 11.48 1.02 -8.53
N PHE A 90 10.97 -0.16 -8.15
CA PHE A 90 9.54 -0.35 -7.89
C PHE A 90 9.07 0.39 -6.64
N HIS A 91 9.87 0.37 -5.58
CA HIS A 91 9.59 1.12 -4.37
C HIS A 91 9.49 2.62 -4.66
N ASP A 92 10.46 3.17 -5.38
CA ASP A 92 10.50 4.60 -5.73
C ASP A 92 9.26 5.01 -6.55
N VAL A 93 8.93 4.27 -7.61
CA VAL A 93 7.74 4.56 -8.44
C VAL A 93 6.45 4.51 -7.61
N PHE A 94 6.34 3.56 -6.68
CA PHE A 94 5.17 3.43 -5.83
C PHE A 94 5.04 4.61 -4.87
N CYS A 95 6.14 4.99 -4.22
CA CYS A 95 6.20 6.16 -3.33
C CYS A 95 5.86 7.45 -4.08
N GLU A 96 6.49 7.71 -5.23
CA GLU A 96 6.22 8.89 -6.06
C GLU A 96 4.74 8.96 -6.48
N PHE A 97 4.14 7.80 -6.84
CA PHE A 97 2.73 7.73 -7.20
C PHE A 97 1.82 8.09 -6.01
N LEU A 98 2.08 7.55 -4.82
CA LEU A 98 1.29 7.87 -3.63
C LEU A 98 1.41 9.36 -3.24
N GLU A 99 2.59 9.94 -3.40
CA GLU A 99 2.83 11.37 -3.19
C GLU A 99 2.06 12.24 -4.18
N ALA A 100 2.13 11.93 -5.47
CA ALA A 100 1.38 12.62 -6.52
C ALA A 100 -0.14 12.54 -6.28
N GLU A 101 -0.61 11.41 -5.77
CA GLU A 101 -2.01 11.20 -5.41
C GLU A 101 -2.35 11.75 -4.01
N GLY A 102 -1.39 12.32 -3.28
CA GLY A 102 -1.61 12.86 -1.93
C GLY A 102 -2.23 11.82 -1.00
N VAL A 103 -1.75 10.58 -1.08
CA VAL A 103 -2.10 9.49 -0.19
C VAL A 103 -0.98 9.38 0.85
N PRO A 104 -1.24 9.68 2.14
CA PRO A 104 -0.25 9.53 3.18
C PRO A 104 0.08 8.06 3.40
N TYR A 105 1.37 7.75 3.49
CA TYR A 105 1.89 6.41 3.72
C TYR A 105 3.05 6.42 4.71
N GLU A 106 3.36 5.25 5.24
CA GLU A 106 4.48 5.01 6.14
C GLU A 106 5.36 3.93 5.51
N VAL A 107 6.67 4.16 5.45
CA VAL A 107 7.62 3.15 4.98
C VAL A 107 8.03 2.27 6.16
N LEU A 108 7.74 0.98 6.08
CA LEU A 108 8.25 -0.03 7.00
C LEU A 108 9.72 -0.30 6.63
N PRO A 109 10.68 0.07 7.49
CA PRO A 109 12.10 -0.04 7.14
C PRO A 109 12.53 -1.49 6.95
N ALA A 110 13.44 -1.70 5.99
CA ALA A 110 14.06 -2.98 5.67
C ALA A 110 14.75 -3.62 6.89
N GLY A 111 15.28 -2.79 7.79
CA GLY A 111 15.96 -3.22 9.02
C GLY A 111 15.05 -3.65 10.17
N VAL A 112 13.72 -3.53 10.05
CA VAL A 112 12.79 -4.03 11.07
C VAL A 112 12.77 -5.57 11.00
N GLY A 113 13.13 -6.20 12.12
CA GLY A 113 13.56 -7.60 12.20
C GLY A 113 12.52 -8.66 11.84
N GLY A 114 12.13 -9.49 12.80
CA GLY A 114 11.29 -10.67 12.54
C GLY A 114 9.85 -10.30 12.15
N HIS A 115 9.06 -11.28 11.68
CA HIS A 115 7.63 -11.09 11.37
C HIS A 115 6.85 -10.41 12.50
N GLY A 116 7.11 -10.80 13.76
CA GLY A 116 6.42 -10.20 14.92
C GLY A 116 6.69 -8.71 15.09
N GLU A 117 7.95 -8.29 14.91
CA GLU A 117 8.36 -6.89 15.02
C GLU A 117 7.71 -6.03 13.92
N ARG A 118 7.64 -6.55 12.69
CA ARG A 118 6.92 -5.91 11.59
C ARG A 118 5.43 -5.75 11.91
N VAL A 119 4.79 -6.77 12.47
CA VAL A 119 3.38 -6.71 12.86
C VAL A 119 3.16 -5.67 13.95
N GLU A 120 4.00 -5.64 14.98
CA GLU A 120 3.92 -4.64 16.05
C GLU A 120 4.04 -3.22 15.52
N TRP A 121 4.99 -2.98 14.62
CA TRP A 121 5.20 -1.69 13.97
C TRP A 121 3.95 -1.20 13.21
N VAL A 122 3.28 -2.08 12.47
CA VAL A 122 2.03 -1.76 11.74
C VAL A 122 0.87 -1.52 12.70
N VAL A 123 0.74 -2.36 13.73
CA VAL A 123 -0.33 -2.25 14.74
C VAL A 123 -0.21 -0.94 15.52
N GLU A 124 1.01 -0.50 15.86
CA GLU A 124 1.25 0.77 16.56
C GLU A 124 0.74 1.96 15.74
N ARG A 125 1.05 2.01 14.43
CA ARG A 125 0.56 3.05 13.52
C ARG A 125 -0.95 3.01 13.35
N TRP A 126 -1.52 1.82 13.22
CA TRP A 126 -2.96 1.64 13.15
C TRP A 126 -3.66 2.16 14.40
N ARG A 127 -3.16 1.79 15.59
CA ARG A 127 -3.66 2.32 16.87
C ARG A 127 -3.46 3.82 16.99
N GLY A 128 -2.33 4.36 16.54
CA GLY A 128 -2.07 5.80 16.57
C GLY A 128 -3.04 6.62 15.71
N ARG A 129 -3.54 6.04 14.61
CA ARG A 129 -4.49 6.67 13.68
C ARG A 129 -5.95 6.46 14.08
N TRP A 130 -6.31 5.28 14.58
CA TRP A 130 -7.69 4.96 14.99
C TRP A 130 -7.99 5.21 16.48
N GLY A 131 -6.96 5.28 17.32
CA GLY A 131 -7.10 5.58 18.75
C GLY A 131 -7.39 7.06 19.05
N ARG A 132 -7.01 7.98 18.16
CA ARG A 132 -7.27 9.43 18.32
C ARG A 132 -8.63 9.90 17.80
N GLY A 133 -9.42 9.02 17.18
CA GLY A 133 -10.72 9.36 16.58
C GLY A 133 -11.94 9.03 17.45
N ARG A 134 -11.74 8.78 18.75
CA ARG A 134 -12.79 8.36 19.69
C ARG A 134 -12.85 9.19 20.99
N GLU A 135 -12.17 10.32 21.05
CA GLU A 135 -12.34 11.31 22.12
C GLU A 135 -13.25 12.46 21.66
#